data_AF-A0A9E1DVY1-F1
#
_entry.id   AF-A0A9E1DVY1-F1
#
_cell.length_a   1.000
_cell.length_b   1.000
_cell.length_c   1.000
_cell.angle_alpha   90.00
_cell.angle_beta   90.00
_cell.angle_gamma   90.00
#
_symmetry.space_group_name_H-M   'P 1'
#
loop_
_entity.id
_entity.type
_entity.pdbx_description
1 polymer ?
#
loop_
_entity_poly.entity_id
_entity_poly.type
_entity_poly.pdbx_seq_one_letter_code
_entity_poly.pdbx_strand_id
1 'polypeptide(L)'
;EKEIRGLFDCHSLNGTGPVDAPDAGKRRKNIILSNNGAPDGGPDSRLGEPTCPAETVKLVKSALEAAGFSVAVNLPYRGGFITVHYGRQLAARGGFALQIEMNQDLYMPPGAAEPDPEQLEDVRKRIFSAFETIAKAVLSG
;
A
#
# COMPACT_ATOMS: atom_id res chain seq x y z
N GLU A 1 -10.58 12.48 -22.77
CA GLU A 1 -10.42 11.20 -22.05
C GLU A 1 -10.37 11.48 -20.55
N LYS A 2 -10.78 10.55 -19.69
CA LYS A 2 -10.61 10.72 -18.24
C LYS A 2 -9.14 10.49 -17.90
N GLU A 3 -8.46 11.50 -17.37
CA GLU A 3 -7.06 11.39 -16.96
C GLU A 3 -6.97 10.53 -15.70
N ILE A 4 -6.26 9.40 -15.77
CA ILE A 4 -6.01 8.53 -14.62
C ILE A 4 -4.84 9.12 -13.84
N ARG A 5 -5.11 9.65 -12.64
CA ARG A 5 -4.10 10.27 -11.77
C ARG A 5 -3.32 9.25 -10.95
N GLY A 6 -3.93 8.10 -10.62
CA GLY A 6 -3.32 7.09 -9.75
C GLY A 6 -3.89 5.69 -9.94
N LEU A 7 -3.04 4.69 -9.73
CA LEU A 7 -3.37 3.27 -9.70
C LEU A 7 -2.97 2.70 -8.33
N PHE A 8 -3.87 1.92 -7.73
CA PHE A 8 -3.56 1.13 -6.54
C PHE A 8 -3.67 -0.35 -6.88
N ASP A 9 -2.59 -1.09 -6.63
CA ASP A 9 -2.51 -2.54 -6.81
C ASP A 9 -2.73 -3.20 -5.43
N CYS A 10 -3.92 -3.73 -5.20
CA CYS A 10 -4.39 -4.09 -3.86
C CYS A 10 -4.26 -5.58 -3.57
N HIS A 11 -3.65 -5.90 -2.43
CA HIS A 11 -3.40 -7.26 -1.95
C HIS A 11 -3.70 -7.38 -0.46
N SER A 12 -3.75 -8.61 0.00
CA SER A 12 -3.76 -8.94 1.43
C SER A 12 -2.55 -9.82 1.76
N LEU A 13 -2.10 -9.78 3.01
CA LEU A 13 -0.98 -10.57 3.52
C LEU A 13 -1.28 -11.17 4.89
N ASN A 14 -0.54 -12.21 5.26
CA ASN A 14 -0.57 -12.79 6.61
C ASN A 14 0.05 -11.81 7.62
N GLY A 15 -0.52 -11.68 8.83
CA GLY A 15 0.03 -10.74 9.82
C GLY A 15 1.38 -11.10 10.42
N THR A 16 1.83 -12.34 10.22
CA THR A 16 3.20 -12.78 10.48
C THR A 16 3.79 -13.33 9.18
N GLY A 17 5.05 -13.00 8.89
CA GLY A 17 5.73 -13.51 7.69
C GLY A 17 5.77 -15.04 7.67
N PRO A 18 5.27 -15.71 6.60
CA PRO A 18 5.39 -17.15 6.45
C PRO A 18 6.85 -17.57 6.23
N VAL A 19 7.13 -18.86 6.34
CA VAL A 19 8.50 -19.43 6.34
C VAL A 19 9.29 -19.08 5.07
N ASP A 20 8.60 -18.96 3.94
CA ASP A 20 9.14 -18.65 2.62
C ASP A 20 9.21 -17.15 2.32
N ALA A 21 8.72 -16.28 3.22
CA ALA A 21 8.78 -14.84 3.03
C ALA A 21 10.12 -14.24 3.47
N PRO A 22 10.54 -13.09 2.90
CA PRO A 22 11.77 -12.39 3.29
C PRO A 22 11.82 -11.98 4.77
N ASP A 23 10.68 -11.95 5.43
CA ASP A 23 10.48 -11.56 6.82
C ASP A 23 9.86 -12.69 7.67
N ALA A 24 10.21 -13.94 7.37
CA ALA A 24 9.74 -15.13 8.11
C ALA A 24 9.75 -14.92 9.63
N GLY A 25 8.60 -15.20 10.25
CA GLY A 25 8.37 -15.09 11.70
C GLY A 25 8.20 -13.67 12.24
N LYS A 26 8.35 -12.62 11.42
CA LYS A 26 8.20 -11.22 11.88
C LYS A 26 6.75 -10.77 11.82
N ARG A 27 6.30 -10.03 12.84
CA ARG A 27 5.00 -9.34 12.83
C ARG A 27 5.03 -8.19 11.83
N ARG A 28 4.03 -8.13 10.98
CA ARG A 28 3.89 -7.11 9.93
C ARG A 28 3.01 -5.95 10.40
N LYS A 29 3.23 -4.78 9.81
CA LYS A 29 2.37 -3.60 10.01
C LYS A 29 0.98 -3.85 9.46
N ASN A 30 0.02 -2.98 9.79
CA ASN A 30 -1.35 -3.13 9.31
C ASN A 30 -1.44 -2.97 7.79
N ILE A 31 -0.65 -2.05 7.23
CA ILE A 31 -0.59 -1.79 5.80
C ILE A 31 0.87 -1.65 5.35
N ILE A 32 1.19 -2.18 4.18
CA ILE A 32 2.48 -2.02 3.52
C ILE A 32 2.26 -1.33 2.18
N LEU A 33 2.92 -0.19 1.99
CA LEU A 33 2.90 0.58 0.75
C LEU A 33 4.17 0.28 -0.03
N SER A 34 4.05 0.03 -1.33
CA SER A 34 5.24 -0.26 -2.15
C SER A 34 5.21 0.43 -3.50
N ASN A 35 6.29 1.15 -3.80
CA ASN A 35 6.47 1.89 -5.05
C ASN A 35 7.76 1.54 -5.79
N ASN A 36 8.40 0.41 -5.42
CA ASN A 36 9.68 -0.03 -5.95
C ASN A 36 10.82 0.99 -5.76
N GLY A 37 10.76 1.72 -4.64
CA GLY A 37 11.78 2.67 -4.22
C GLY A 37 12.57 2.20 -2.99
N ALA A 38 13.29 3.16 -2.41
CA ALA A 38 13.97 3.04 -1.14
C ALA A 38 12.97 3.04 0.04
N PRO A 39 13.38 2.74 1.29
CA PRO A 39 12.48 2.70 2.45
C PRO A 39 11.72 4.01 2.76
N ASP A 40 12.20 5.14 2.26
CA ASP A 40 11.52 6.45 2.36
C ASP A 40 10.57 6.74 1.18
N GLY A 41 10.44 5.79 0.24
CA GLY A 41 9.69 5.94 -1.01
C GLY A 41 10.45 6.67 -2.12
N GLY A 42 11.68 7.12 -1.89
CA GLY A 42 12.51 7.79 -2.89
C GLY A 42 13.16 6.81 -3.88
N PRO A 43 13.95 7.33 -4.83
CA PRO A 43 14.75 6.52 -5.75
C PRO A 43 15.74 5.61 -5.00
N ASP A 44 15.99 4.43 -5.55
CA ASP A 44 17.02 3.49 -5.08
C ASP A 44 18.01 3.26 -6.21
N SER A 45 19.32 3.41 -5.97
CA SER A 45 20.34 3.32 -7.02
C SER A 45 20.37 1.97 -7.74
N ARG A 46 19.81 0.91 -7.14
CA ARG A 46 19.71 -0.43 -7.74
C ARG A 46 18.40 -0.66 -8.48
N LEU A 47 17.34 0.09 -8.14
CA LEU A 47 15.99 -0.10 -8.69
C LEU A 47 15.59 1.00 -9.68
N GLY A 48 16.26 2.15 -9.65
CA GLY A 48 15.95 3.32 -10.46
C GLY A 48 14.79 4.14 -9.91
N GLU A 49 14.07 4.81 -10.82
CA GLU A 49 12.91 5.64 -10.47
C GLU A 49 11.74 4.79 -9.96
N PRO A 50 11.08 5.23 -8.87
CA PRO A 50 9.93 4.54 -8.30
C PRO A 50 8.66 4.73 -9.15
N THR A 51 7.65 3.88 -8.91
CA THR A 51 6.35 3.92 -9.59
C THR A 51 5.40 4.99 -9.03
N CYS A 52 5.74 5.57 -7.88
CA CYS A 52 4.95 6.60 -7.19
C CYS A 52 5.92 7.61 -6.56
N PRO A 53 5.72 8.93 -6.71
CA PRO A 53 6.55 9.93 -6.06
C PRO A 53 6.57 9.76 -4.53
N ALA A 54 7.73 9.99 -3.91
CA ALA A 54 7.89 9.86 -2.46
C ALA A 54 6.91 10.72 -1.66
N GLU A 55 6.59 11.93 -2.16
CA GLU A 55 5.60 12.81 -1.51
C GLU A 55 4.19 12.22 -1.55
N THR A 56 3.80 11.57 -2.65
CA THR A 56 2.52 10.85 -2.73
C THR A 56 2.51 9.64 -1.79
N VAL A 57 3.62 8.91 -1.66
CA VAL A 57 3.74 7.81 -0.68
C VAL A 57 3.60 8.34 0.75
N LYS A 58 4.27 9.43 1.10
CA LYS A 58 4.18 10.08 2.42
C LYS A 58 2.75 10.54 2.71
N LEU A 59 2.06 11.08 1.72
CA LEU A 59 0.66 11.50 1.83
C LEU A 59 -0.26 10.31 2.11
N VAL A 60 -0.16 9.24 1.32
CA VAL A 60 -0.96 8.02 1.50
C VAL A 60 -0.67 7.39 2.87
N LYS A 61 0.61 7.30 3.25
CA LYS A 61 1.03 6.82 4.57
C LYS A 61 0.39 7.64 5.69
N SER A 62 0.46 8.96 5.61
CA SER A 62 -0.08 9.86 6.64
C SER A 62 -1.60 9.75 6.77
N ALA A 63 -2.32 9.63 5.66
CA ALA A 63 -3.78 9.44 5.66
C ALA A 63 -4.19 8.12 6.32
N LEU A 64 -3.46 7.03 6.03
CA LEU A 64 -3.72 5.72 6.64
C LEU A 64 -3.33 5.68 8.12
N GLU A 65 -2.22 6.32 8.51
CA GLU A 65 -1.81 6.47 9.91
C GLU A 65 -2.82 7.30 10.71
N ALA A 66 -3.36 8.37 10.11
CA ALA A 66 -4.44 9.17 10.70
C ALA A 66 -5.74 8.36 10.86
N ALA A 67 -5.99 7.38 9.99
CA ALA A 67 -7.07 6.40 10.13
C ALA A 67 -6.75 5.26 11.12
N GLY A 68 -5.65 5.37 11.87
CA GLY A 68 -5.26 4.46 12.94
C GLY A 68 -4.53 3.19 12.48
N PHE A 69 -4.09 3.11 11.22
CA PHE A 69 -3.29 1.98 10.75
C PHE A 69 -1.81 2.22 11.05
N SER A 70 -1.09 1.18 11.45
CA SER A 70 0.36 1.20 11.38
C SER A 70 0.82 0.89 9.95
N VAL A 71 1.73 1.70 9.39
CA VAL A 71 2.09 1.63 7.97
C VAL A 71 3.60 1.44 7.77
N ALA A 72 3.99 0.51 6.89
CA ALA A 72 5.36 0.35 6.40
C ALA A 72 5.48 0.77 4.93
N VAL A 73 6.69 1.09 4.49
CA VAL A 73 7.01 1.42 3.09
C VAL A 73 8.12 0.50 2.59
N ASN A 74 7.90 -0.15 1.44
CA ASN A 74 8.88 -0.97 0.73
C ASN A 74 9.53 -2.09 1.58
N LEU A 75 8.82 -2.57 2.61
CA LEU A 75 9.29 -3.62 3.53
C LEU A 75 8.10 -4.47 3.99
N PRO A 76 8.16 -5.82 3.86
CA PRO A 76 9.24 -6.60 3.25
C PRO A 76 9.19 -6.60 1.73
N TYR A 77 8.05 -6.21 1.15
CA TYR A 77 7.83 -6.17 -0.29
C TYR A 77 8.03 -4.76 -0.83
N ARG A 78 8.62 -4.67 -2.03
CA ARG A 78 8.88 -3.41 -2.73
C ARG A 78 7.98 -3.21 -3.93
N GLY A 79 6.97 -4.05 -4.11
CA GLY A 79 6.07 -4.03 -5.26
C GLY A 79 6.34 -5.22 -6.19
N GLY A 80 5.25 -5.82 -6.67
CA GLY A 80 5.26 -6.95 -7.60
C GLY A 80 5.34 -6.51 -9.05
N PHE A 81 5.37 -7.50 -9.95
CA PHE A 81 5.52 -7.27 -11.38
C PHE A 81 4.50 -6.28 -11.97
N ILE A 82 3.23 -6.39 -11.57
CA ILE A 82 2.15 -5.53 -12.07
C ILE A 82 2.43 -4.06 -11.74
N THR A 83 2.64 -3.76 -10.45
CA THR A 83 2.99 -2.42 -9.98
C THR A 83 4.24 -1.89 -10.68
N VAL A 84 5.31 -2.68 -10.77
CA VAL A 84 6.59 -2.22 -11.34
C VAL A 84 6.51 -1.99 -12.84
N HIS A 85 5.99 -2.97 -13.59
CA HIS A 85 6.00 -2.93 -15.05
C HIS A 85 5.02 -1.91 -15.62
N TYR A 86 3.77 -1.94 -15.16
CA TYR A 86 2.74 -1.02 -15.67
C TYR A 86 2.78 0.33 -14.97
N GLY A 87 3.15 0.36 -13.69
CA GLY A 87 3.23 1.60 -12.92
C GLY A 87 4.28 2.58 -13.42
N ARG A 88 5.44 2.10 -13.89
CA ARG A 88 6.46 2.97 -14.49
C ARG A 88 5.96 3.68 -15.74
N GLN A 89 5.16 3.01 -16.56
CA GLN A 89 4.57 3.62 -17.77
C GLN A 89 3.55 4.71 -17.39
N LEU A 90 2.78 4.49 -16.34
CA LEU A 90 1.84 5.48 -15.81
C LEU A 90 2.58 6.67 -15.19
N ALA A 91 3.63 6.41 -14.39
CA ALA A 91 4.45 7.43 -13.76
C ALA A 91 5.14 8.34 -14.80
N ALA A 92 5.66 7.76 -15.89
CA ALA A 92 6.24 8.52 -17.00
C ALA A 92 5.24 9.44 -17.71
N ARG A 93 3.93 9.24 -17.52
CA ARG A 93 2.85 10.07 -18.08
C ARG A 93 2.24 11.02 -17.03
N GLY A 94 2.85 11.17 -15.87
CA GLY A 94 2.40 12.07 -14.80
C GLY A 94 1.41 11.45 -13.80
N GLY A 95 1.09 10.16 -13.91
CA GLY A 95 0.32 9.44 -12.90
C GLY A 95 1.22 8.84 -11.81
N PHE A 96 0.64 7.95 -10.99
CA PHE A 96 1.40 7.11 -10.07
C PHE A 96 0.80 5.72 -9.94
N ALA A 97 1.60 4.74 -9.52
CA ALA A 97 1.13 3.41 -9.13
C ALA A 97 1.73 3.00 -7.79
N LEU A 98 0.89 2.54 -6.87
CA LEU A 98 1.28 2.12 -5.53
C LEU A 98 0.67 0.76 -5.20
N GLN A 99 1.50 -0.21 -4.82
CA GLN A 99 1.02 -1.46 -4.24
C GLN A 99 0.61 -1.24 -2.78
N ILE A 100 -0.52 -1.81 -2.39
CA ILE A 100 -1.00 -1.84 -1.01
C ILE A 100 -1.18 -3.29 -0.60
N GLU A 101 -0.53 -3.69 0.49
CA GLU A 101 -0.80 -4.97 1.12
C GLU A 101 -1.40 -4.78 2.50
N MET A 102 -2.61 -5.30 2.70
CA MET A 102 -3.33 -5.22 3.96
C MET A 102 -3.10 -6.47 4.80
N ASN A 103 -2.77 -6.28 6.06
CA ASN A 103 -2.66 -7.38 7.00
C ASN A 103 -4.04 -7.96 7.32
N GLN A 104 -4.26 -9.23 6.94
CA GLN A 104 -5.55 -9.87 7.13
C GLN A 104 -5.93 -10.08 8.60
N ASP A 105 -4.99 -10.03 9.55
CA ASP A 105 -5.29 -10.07 11.00
C ASP A 105 -6.20 -8.90 11.43
N LEU A 106 -6.38 -7.88 10.58
CA LEU A 106 -7.33 -6.78 10.78
C LEU A 106 -8.80 -7.20 10.66
N TYR A 107 -9.10 -8.29 9.95
CA TYR A 107 -10.47 -8.71 9.64
C TYR A 107 -10.67 -10.23 9.61
N MET A 108 -9.59 -11.02 9.69
CA MET A 108 -9.62 -12.48 9.76
C MET A 108 -9.25 -12.93 11.18
N PRO A 109 -10.18 -13.56 11.92
CA PRO A 109 -9.82 -14.22 13.16
C PRO A 109 -8.79 -15.35 12.93
N PRO A 110 -7.92 -15.65 13.91
CA PRO A 110 -6.95 -16.73 13.79
C PRO A 110 -7.61 -18.09 13.45
N GLY A 111 -7.22 -18.68 12.32
CA GLY A 111 -7.74 -19.98 11.87
C GLY A 111 -9.15 -19.95 11.27
N ALA A 112 -9.75 -18.77 11.10
CA ALA A 112 -11.05 -18.67 10.45
C ALA A 112 -10.95 -18.84 8.92
N ALA A 113 -11.98 -19.45 8.33
CA ALA A 113 -12.13 -19.54 6.88
C ALA A 113 -12.74 -18.26 6.28
N GLU A 114 -13.46 -17.50 7.09
CA GLU A 114 -14.21 -16.30 6.69
C GLU A 114 -13.84 -15.11 7.57
N PRO A 115 -13.97 -13.87 7.06
CA PRO A 115 -13.72 -12.67 7.83
C PRO A 115 -14.76 -12.46 8.93
N ASP A 116 -14.36 -11.80 10.01
CA ASP A 116 -15.27 -11.30 11.01
C ASP A 116 -16.04 -10.08 10.46
N PRO A 117 -17.38 -10.10 10.41
CA PRO A 117 -18.15 -9.04 9.78
C PRO A 117 -17.99 -7.66 10.45
N GLU A 118 -17.83 -7.62 11.77
CA GLU A 118 -17.70 -6.37 12.52
C GLU A 118 -16.33 -5.74 12.28
N GLN A 119 -15.26 -6.53 12.37
CA GLN A 119 -13.90 -6.08 12.07
C GLN A 119 -13.76 -5.65 10.61
N LEU A 120 -14.34 -6.41 9.68
CA LEU A 120 -14.33 -6.05 8.26
C LEU A 120 -15.01 -4.70 8.03
N GLU A 121 -16.15 -4.45 8.67
CA GLU A 121 -16.86 -3.18 8.56
C GLU A 121 -16.08 -2.01 9.17
N ASP A 122 -15.40 -2.20 10.31
CA ASP A 122 -14.49 -1.19 10.88
C ASP A 122 -13.37 -0.83 9.91
N VAL A 123 -12.69 -1.84 9.37
CA VAL A 123 -11.60 -1.65 8.41
C VAL A 123 -12.09 -0.93 7.16
N ARG A 124 -13.25 -1.29 6.61
CA ARG A 124 -13.85 -0.63 5.44
C ARG A 124 -14.10 0.86 5.71
N LYS A 125 -14.69 1.23 6.84
CA LYS A 125 -14.94 2.63 7.21
C LYS A 125 -13.65 3.44 7.29
N ARG A 126 -12.62 2.88 7.92
CA ARG A 126 -11.32 3.55 8.10
C ARG A 126 -10.57 3.71 6.79
N ILE A 127 -10.57 2.68 5.94
CA ILE A 127 -9.99 2.74 4.59
C ILE A 127 -10.74 3.77 3.73
N PHE A 128 -12.08 3.78 3.78
CA PHE A 128 -12.87 4.75 3.03
C PHE A 128 -12.50 6.19 3.44
N SER A 129 -12.45 6.48 4.74
CA SER A 129 -12.05 7.79 5.25
C SER A 129 -10.62 8.20 4.83
N ALA A 130 -9.67 7.26 4.86
CA ALA A 130 -8.30 7.52 4.38
C ALA A 130 -8.28 7.82 2.87
N PHE A 131 -9.03 7.05 2.07
CA PHE A 131 -9.08 7.23 0.62
C PHE A 131 -9.82 8.50 0.20
N GLU A 132 -10.82 8.95 0.95
CA GLU A 132 -11.42 10.27 0.73
C GLU A 132 -10.39 11.38 0.92
N THR A 133 -9.55 11.27 1.95
CA THR A 133 -8.45 12.23 2.19
C THR A 133 -7.42 12.20 1.07
N ILE A 134 -7.01 11.00 0.65
CA ILE A 134 -6.06 10.80 -0.45
C ILE A 134 -6.61 11.38 -1.75
N ALA A 135 -7.86 11.05 -2.10
CA ALA A 135 -8.50 11.51 -3.32
C ALA A 135 -8.61 13.03 -3.37
N LYS A 136 -9.03 13.67 -2.27
CA LYS A 136 -9.09 15.14 -2.19
C LYS A 136 -7.71 15.77 -2.45
N ALA A 137 -6.66 15.23 -1.85
CA ALA A 137 -5.33 15.80 -2.02
C ALA A 137 -4.75 15.56 -3.41
N VAL A 138 -4.92 14.36 -3.98
CA VAL A 138 -4.44 14.01 -5.33
C VAL A 138 -5.18 14.79 -6.42
N LEU A 139 -6.47 15.09 -6.23
CA LEU A 139 -7.28 15.80 -7.23
C LEU A 139 -7.19 17.33 -7.12
N SER A 140 -6.71 17.86 -5.99
CA SER A 140 -6.54 19.31 -5.80
C SER A 140 -5.20 19.86 -6.30
N GLY A 141 -4.26 18.97 -6.65
CA GLY A 141 -2.99 19.29 -7.32
C GLY A 141 -3.02 18.92 -8.79
#